data_AF-I7H941-F1
#
_entry.id   AF-I7H941-F1
#
_cell.length_a   1.000
_cell.length_b   1.000
_cell.length_c   1.000
_cell.angle_alpha   90.00
_cell.angle_beta   90.00
_cell.angle_gamma   90.00
#
_symmetry.space_group_name_H-M   'P 1'
#
loop_
_entity.id
_entity.type
_entity.pdbx_description
1 polymer ?
#
loop_
_entity_poly.entity_id
_entity_poly.type
_entity_poly.pdbx_seq_one_letter_code
_entity_poly.pdbx_strand_id
1 'polypeptide(L)'
;MGKEKDIINITVENISDEDMKIDPTMFNVVGENGSKTKQALTFDDKITQIVNRGRKATFDYEVYPEEEGVNLELEFGRVVIKLN
;
A
#
# COMPACT_ATOMS: atom_id res chain seq x y z
N MET A 1 -10.67 21.99 10.70
CA MET A 1 -11.30 20.74 10.23
C MET A 1 -10.17 19.85 9.72
N GLY A 2 -9.94 18.71 10.38
CA GLY A 2 -8.87 17.79 9.95
C GLY A 2 -9.26 17.17 8.61
N LYS A 3 -8.29 17.01 7.70
CA LYS A 3 -8.52 16.38 6.40
C LYS A 3 -9.12 14.99 6.62
N GLU A 4 -10.17 14.67 5.86
CA GLU A 4 -10.81 13.37 5.89
C GLU A 4 -9.78 12.29 5.46
N LYS A 5 -9.80 11.14 6.15
CA LYS A 5 -8.90 10.03 5.82
C LYS A 5 -9.61 9.10 4.85
N ASP A 6 -8.88 8.63 3.85
CA ASP A 6 -9.35 7.58 2.95
C ASP A 6 -8.71 6.24 3.32
N ILE A 7 -9.49 5.16 3.17
CA ILE A 7 -9.06 3.80 3.48
C ILE A 7 -9.13 2.96 2.20
N ILE A 8 -7.99 2.40 1.80
CA ILE A 8 -7.88 1.51 0.65
C ILE A 8 -7.66 0.09 1.16
N ASN A 9 -8.56 -0.84 0.85
CA ASN A 9 -8.37 -2.25 1.19
C ASN A 9 -7.52 -2.94 0.12
N ILE A 10 -6.34 -3.43 0.52
CA ILE A 10 -5.37 -4.06 -0.39
C ILE A 10 -5.26 -5.55 -0.05
N THR A 11 -5.28 -6.41 -1.07
CA THR A 11 -4.95 -7.83 -0.96
C THR A 11 -3.77 -8.17 -1.85
N VAL A 12 -2.71 -8.73 -1.27
CA VAL A 12 -1.51 -9.21 -1.97
C VAL A 12 -1.48 -10.73 -1.92
N GLU A 13 -1.21 -11.38 -3.06
CA GLU A 13 -1.01 -12.82 -3.18
C GLU A 13 0.45 -13.13 -3.51
N ASN A 14 1.11 -13.94 -2.68
CA ASN A 14 2.47 -14.39 -2.96
C ASN A 14 2.45 -15.60 -3.90
N ILE A 15 2.73 -15.35 -5.17
CA ILE A 15 2.85 -16.37 -6.23
C ILE A 15 4.29 -16.87 -6.45
N SER A 16 5.25 -16.37 -5.67
CA SER A 16 6.64 -16.79 -5.77
C SER A 16 6.90 -18.11 -5.04
N ASP A 17 8.10 -18.67 -5.23
CA ASP A 17 8.52 -19.89 -4.55
C ASP A 17 9.14 -19.66 -3.16
N GLU A 18 9.27 -18.38 -2.76
CA GLU A 18 9.86 -17.95 -1.49
C GLU A 18 8.84 -17.17 -0.66
N ASP A 19 9.10 -17.02 0.64
CA ASP A 19 8.29 -16.14 1.48
C ASP A 19 8.62 -14.67 1.16
N MET A 20 7.58 -13.84 1.03
CA MET A 20 7.74 -12.44 0.64
C MET A 20 7.44 -11.53 1.83
N LYS A 21 8.39 -10.66 2.19
CA LYS A 21 8.11 -9.56 3.11
C LYS A 21 7.43 -8.43 2.33
N ILE A 22 6.30 -7.95 2.83
CA ILE A 22 5.67 -6.70 2.38
C ILE A 22 5.86 -5.62 3.43
N ASP A 23 5.98 -4.38 2.99
CA ASP A 23 6.08 -3.21 3.86
C ASP A 23 5.43 -1.98 3.20
N PRO A 24 5.14 -0.91 3.97
CA PRO A 24 4.45 0.27 3.44
C PRO A 24 5.19 0.99 2.30
N THR A 25 6.51 0.82 2.18
CA THR A 25 7.31 1.50 1.13
C THR A 25 7.08 0.90 -0.26
N MET A 26 6.45 -0.29 -0.33
CA MET A 26 6.05 -0.91 -1.58
C MET A 26 4.81 -0.27 -2.22
N PHE A 27 4.11 0.60 -1.51
CA PHE A 27 2.90 1.26 -1.98
C PHE A 27 3.10 2.76 -1.95
N ASN A 28 2.75 3.43 -3.04
CA ASN A 28 2.67 4.88 -3.10
C ASN A 28 1.27 5.25 -3.55
N VAL A 29 0.66 6.25 -2.91
CA VAL A 29 -0.65 6.75 -3.30
C VAL A 29 -0.51 8.23 -3.59
N VAL A 30 -0.96 8.65 -4.75
CA VAL A 30 -0.89 10.03 -5.23
C VAL A 30 -2.27 10.44 -5.75
N GLY A 31 -2.56 11.73 -5.81
CA GLY A 31 -3.72 12.18 -6.58
C GLY A 31 -3.43 12.06 -8.08
N GLU A 32 -4.46 11.84 -8.89
CA GLU A 32 -4.35 11.72 -10.36
C GLU A 32 -3.68 12.94 -11.04
N ASN A 33 -3.70 14.09 -10.37
CA ASN A 33 -3.05 15.33 -10.80
C ASN A 33 -1.58 15.45 -10.32
N GLY A 34 -1.03 14.39 -9.71
CA GLY A 34 0.29 14.38 -9.09
C GLY A 34 0.34 15.05 -7.71
N SER A 35 -0.80 15.41 -7.11
CA SER A 35 -0.86 15.88 -5.73
C SER A 35 -0.37 14.79 -4.77
N LYS A 36 0.31 15.22 -3.72
CA LYS A 36 0.85 14.28 -2.73
C LYS A 36 -0.25 13.82 -1.81
N THR A 37 -0.18 12.56 -1.40
CA THR A 37 -0.86 12.12 -0.19
C THR A 37 0.14 12.00 0.94
N LYS A 38 -0.31 12.17 2.17
CA LYS A 38 0.46 11.73 3.33
C LYS A 38 0.02 10.32 3.67
N GLN A 39 0.96 9.38 3.62
CA GLN A 39 0.75 8.07 4.20
C GLN A 39 0.40 8.24 5.68
N ALA A 40 -0.68 7.63 6.12
CA ALA A 40 -1.01 7.52 7.54
C ALA A 40 -0.05 6.48 8.17
N LEU A 41 1.22 6.83 8.34
CA LEU A 41 2.29 5.94 8.82
C LEU A 41 2.12 5.46 10.28
N THR A 42 0.91 5.43 10.84
CA THR A 42 0.73 5.35 12.30
C THR A 42 -0.45 4.52 12.81
N PHE A 43 -1.28 3.89 11.99
CA PHE A 43 -2.32 2.99 12.51
C PHE A 43 -2.12 1.55 12.02
N ASP A 44 -1.59 0.77 12.96
CA ASP A 44 -1.27 -0.65 12.88
C ASP A 44 -0.08 -1.06 12.00
N ASP A 45 0.90 -1.67 12.67
CA ASP A 45 2.04 -2.43 12.13
C ASP A 45 1.63 -3.63 11.23
N LYS A 46 0.36 -3.67 10.78
CA LYS A 46 -0.28 -4.75 10.02
C LYS A 46 0.15 -4.80 8.55
N ILE A 47 0.67 -3.70 7.99
CA ILE A 47 1.20 -3.72 6.62
C ILE A 47 2.53 -4.49 6.59
N THR A 48 3.40 -4.29 7.58
CA THR A 48 4.69 -4.98 7.63
C THR A 48 4.48 -6.44 8.05
N GLN A 49 4.46 -7.35 7.09
CA GLN A 49 4.26 -8.77 7.36
C GLN A 49 4.95 -9.66 6.33
N ILE A 50 5.11 -10.93 6.69
CA ILE A 50 5.60 -11.98 5.79
C ILE A 50 4.38 -12.68 5.19
N VAL A 51 4.26 -12.64 3.86
CA VAL A 51 3.26 -13.39 3.10
C VAL A 51 3.92 -14.69 2.66
N ASN A 52 3.59 -15.79 3.32
CA ASN A 52 4.15 -17.10 2.98
C ASN A 52 3.76 -17.52 1.55
N ARG A 53 4.58 -18.37 0.93
CA ARG A 53 4.30 -18.92 -0.41
C ARG A 53 2.85 -19.40 -0.58
N GLY A 54 2.20 -18.96 -1.66
CA GLY A 54 0.83 -19.34 -2.02
C GLY A 54 -0.25 -18.79 -1.09
N ARG A 55 0.08 -17.84 -0.22
CA ARG A 55 -0.87 -17.20 0.70
C ARG A 55 -1.21 -15.78 0.27
N LYS A 56 -2.32 -15.30 0.83
CA LYS A 56 -2.83 -13.94 0.66
C LYS A 56 -2.70 -13.19 1.97
N ALA A 57 -2.39 -11.91 1.87
CA ALA A 57 -2.46 -10.97 2.96
C ALA A 57 -3.40 -9.83 2.57
N THR A 58 -4.29 -9.46 3.48
CA THR A 58 -5.22 -8.34 3.31
C THR A 58 -4.97 -7.34 4.44
N PHE A 59 -4.88 -6.07 4.07
CA PHE A 59 -4.66 -4.98 5.02
C PHE A 59 -5.29 -3.70 4.49
N ASP A 60 -5.62 -2.82 5.43
CA ASP A 60 -6.11 -1.48 5.12
C ASP A 60 -4.93 -0.52 5.01
N TYR A 61 -4.95 0.30 3.96
CA TYR A 61 -3.94 1.31 3.66
C TYR A 61 -4.59 2.69 3.79
N GLU A 62 -4.25 3.40 4.86
CA GLU A 62 -4.81 4.70 5.18
C GLU A 62 -3.99 5.84 4.58
N VAL A 63 -4.67 6.79 3.94
CA VAL A 63 -4.04 7.97 3.32
C VAL A 63 -4.80 9.24 3.67
N TYR A 64 -4.05 10.34 3.73
CA TYR A 64 -4.59 11.70 3.86
C TYR A 64 -4.26 12.46 2.58
N PRO A 65 -5.21 12.60 1.64
CA PRO A 65 -5.02 13.42 0.46
C PRO A 65 -4.70 14.86 0.85
N GLU A 66 -3.81 15.53 0.11
CA GLU A 66 -3.56 16.95 0.36
C GLU A 66 -4.61 17.86 -0.28
N GLU A 67 -5.32 17.38 -1.28
CA GLU A 67 -6.38 18.09 -2.01
C GLU A 67 -7.68 17.29 -1.94
N GLU A 68 -8.81 17.96 -1.76
CA GLU A 68 -10.14 17.33 -1.75
C GLU A 68 -10.68 17.27 -3.18
N GLY A 69 -11.46 16.22 -3.49
CA GLY A 69 -12.14 16.10 -4.78
C GLY A 69 -11.27 15.65 -5.95
N VAL A 70 -10.06 15.16 -5.69
CA VAL A 70 -9.18 14.52 -6.69
C VAL A 70 -9.29 13.01 -6.59
N ASN A 71 -9.22 12.30 -7.72
CA ASN A 71 -9.10 10.84 -7.67
C ASN A 71 -7.71 10.45 -7.12
N LEU A 72 -7.66 9.31 -6.43
CA LEU A 72 -6.41 8.73 -5.93
C LEU A 72 -5.94 7.60 -6.86
N GLU A 73 -4.64 7.57 -7.12
CA GLU A 73 -3.94 6.54 -7.85
C GLU A 73 -3.03 5.76 -6.90
N LEU A 74 -3.15 4.43 -6.90
CA LEU A 74 -2.28 3.52 -6.16
C LEU A 74 -1.18 3.01 -7.10
N GLU A 75 0.05 3.40 -6.82
CA GLU A 75 1.25 2.90 -7.47
C GLU A 75 1.86 1.77 -6.64
N PHE A 76 2.10 0.63 -7.29
CA PHE A 76 2.89 -0.45 -6.71
C PHE A 76 4.36 -0.21 -7.03
N GLY A 77 5.18 -0.08 -6.00
CA GLY A 77 6.62 0.05 -6.10
C GLY A 77 7.26 -1.15 -6.80
N ARG A 78 8.53 -0.98 -7.18
CA ARG A 78 9.32 -2.02 -7.86
C ARG A 78 9.56 -3.21 -6.93
N VAL A 79 8.86 -4.32 -7.17
CA VAL A 79 9.18 -5.61 -6.53
C VAL A 79 10.38 -6.24 -7.24
N VAL A 80 11.40 -6.64 -6.48
CA VAL A 80 12.56 -7.39 -7.01
C VAL A 80 12.25 -8.89 -6.87
N ILE A 81 11.90 -9.51 -8.00
CA ILE A 81 11.70 -10.97 -8.08
C ILE A 81 12.99 -11.58 -8.63
N LYS A 82 13.56 -12.54 -7.92
CA LYS A 82 14.67 -13.35 -8.43
C LYS A 82 14.08 -14.50 -9.23
N LEU A 83 14.35 -14.52 -10.54
CA LEU A 83 13.93 -15.62 -11.42
C LEU A 83 15.01 -16.71 -11.37
N ASN A 84 14.59 -17.97 -11.22
CA ASN A 84 15.45 -19.14 -11.41
C ASN A 84 15.49 -19.55 -12.88
#